data_AF-A0AAI9SVS5-F1
#
_entry.id   AF-A0AAI9SVS5-F1
#
_cell.length_a   1.000
_cell.length_b   1.000
_cell.length_c   1.000
_cell.angle_alpha   90.00
_cell.angle_beta   90.00
_cell.angle_gamma   90.00
#
_symmetry.space_group_name_H-M   'P 1'
#
loop_
_entity.id
_entity.type
_entity.pdbx_description
1 polymer ?
#
loop_
_entity_poly.entity_id
_entity_poly.type
_entity_poly.pdbx_seq_one_letter_code
_entity_poly.pdbx_strand_id
1 'polypeptide(L)'
;MRASQILGFRSSLQTALRRPWQTYRDGTIWYGQLKTGSKRHRLTTKQGNKNYYKGTGSSGIGTLDTRGRYHINWDKVRTYVVPAGLNVSTLKPLVSPKSPKFIQKVEGYDDGFKSPQLALHSAINFIENGSSMEDLDLEEIGYVEKITNPKLQKKETTTEDDD
;
A
#
# COMPACT_ATOMS: atom_id res chain seq x y z
N MET A 1 -41.57 47.50 -27.84
CA MET A 1 -40.60 47.00 -26.85
C MET A 1 -39.88 48.20 -26.26
N ARG A 2 -40.15 48.57 -25.01
CA ARG A 2 -39.39 49.64 -24.32
C ARG A 2 -38.04 49.05 -23.94
N ALA A 3 -36.95 49.65 -24.40
CA ALA A 3 -35.62 49.33 -23.89
C ALA A 3 -35.61 49.68 -22.39
N SER A 4 -35.52 48.66 -21.53
CA SER A 4 -35.29 48.87 -20.11
C SER A 4 -33.96 49.58 -19.95
N GLN A 5 -33.96 50.79 -19.38
CA GLN A 5 -32.73 51.45 -18.95
C GLN A 5 -32.00 50.49 -18.01
N ILE A 6 -30.80 50.07 -18.39
CA ILE A 6 -29.93 49.31 -17.51
C ILE A 6 -29.63 50.24 -16.34
N LEU A 7 -30.26 50.00 -15.19
CA LEU A 7 -29.99 50.68 -13.92
C LEU A 7 -28.61 50.26 -13.40
N GLY A 8 -27.55 50.63 -14.13
CA GLY A 8 -26.17 50.35 -13.79
C GLY A 8 -25.59 51.30 -12.73
N PHE A 9 -26.41 51.96 -11.92
CA PHE A 9 -25.96 52.99 -10.97
C PHE A 9 -25.63 52.45 -9.57
N ARG A 10 -25.24 51.18 -9.41
CA ARG A 10 -24.87 50.64 -8.08
C ARG A 10 -23.66 49.69 -8.06
N SER A 11 -22.80 49.68 -9.08
CA SER A 11 -21.46 49.09 -8.88
C SER A 11 -20.57 50.17 -8.26
N SER A 12 -20.28 50.05 -6.95
CA SER A 12 -19.29 50.90 -6.30
C SER A 12 -17.93 50.72 -6.98
N LEU A 13 -17.09 51.76 -6.99
CA LEU A 13 -15.71 51.68 -7.53
C LEU A 13 -14.91 50.52 -6.91
N GLN A 14 -15.28 50.10 -5.70
CA GLN A 14 -14.72 48.95 -4.99
C GLN A 14 -14.97 47.60 -5.70
N THR A 15 -16.08 47.46 -6.44
CA THR A 15 -16.42 46.24 -7.19
C THR A 15 -15.57 46.09 -8.46
N ALA A 16 -15.02 47.20 -8.97
CA ALA A 16 -14.09 47.17 -10.10
C ALA A 16 -12.66 46.77 -9.69
N LEU A 17 -12.37 46.71 -8.38
CA LEU A 17 -11.09 46.22 -7.88
C LEU A 17 -11.01 44.69 -8.08
N ARG A 18 -9.83 44.21 -8.49
CA ARG A 18 -9.56 42.76 -8.61
C ARG A 18 -9.83 42.01 -7.28
N ARG A 19 -9.56 42.67 -6.16
CA ARG A 19 -9.80 42.19 -4.81
C ARG A 19 -10.58 43.28 -4.06
N PRO A 20 -11.90 43.10 -3.84
CA PRO A 20 -12.75 44.14 -3.26
C PRO A 20 -12.34 44.59 -1.84
N TRP A 21 -11.65 43.74 -1.08
CA TRP A 21 -11.14 44.06 0.26
C TRP A 21 -9.82 44.83 0.27
N GLN A 22 -9.16 44.98 -0.88
CA GLN A 22 -7.87 45.61 -1.00
C GLN A 22 -8.02 46.94 -1.76
N THR A 23 -8.32 47.98 -0.99
CA THR A 23 -8.73 49.29 -1.53
C THR A 23 -7.57 50.23 -1.83
N TYR A 24 -6.34 49.88 -1.41
CA TYR A 24 -5.13 50.67 -1.61
C TYR A 24 -4.01 49.83 -2.25
N ARG A 25 -2.99 50.53 -2.78
CA ARG A 25 -1.83 49.90 -3.42
C ARG A 25 -0.85 49.44 -2.33
N ASP A 26 -0.81 48.14 -2.07
CA ASP A 26 -0.02 47.49 -1.01
C ASP A 26 1.20 46.70 -1.52
N GLY A 27 1.47 46.76 -2.83
CA GLY A 27 2.56 46.00 -3.46
C GLY A 27 2.23 44.54 -3.78
N THR A 28 1.01 44.07 -3.47
CA THR A 28 0.58 42.72 -3.87
C THR A 28 0.51 42.60 -5.39
N ILE A 29 0.88 41.41 -5.87
CA ILE A 29 0.91 41.12 -7.30
C ILE A 29 -0.45 40.60 -7.79
N TRP A 30 -0.59 40.54 -9.12
CA TRP A 30 -1.80 40.02 -9.78
C TRP A 30 -2.14 38.63 -9.25
N TYR A 31 -1.20 37.68 -9.22
CA TYR A 31 -1.39 36.35 -8.64
C TYR A 31 -0.11 35.88 -7.93
N GLY A 32 -0.25 35.03 -6.91
CA GLY A 32 0.88 34.53 -6.12
C GLY A 32 1.41 35.56 -5.11
N GLN A 33 2.61 35.28 -4.57
CA GLN A 33 3.28 36.12 -3.57
C GLN A 33 4.52 36.82 -4.15
N LEU A 34 5.36 36.07 -4.87
CA LEU A 34 6.60 36.55 -5.48
C LEU A 34 6.63 36.19 -6.97
N LYS A 35 7.24 37.07 -7.78
CA LYS A 35 7.47 36.80 -9.22
C LYS A 35 8.76 36.04 -9.48
N THR A 36 9.70 36.06 -8.54
CA THR A 36 11.03 35.48 -8.66
C THR A 36 11.18 34.24 -7.79
N GLY A 37 12.14 33.38 -8.14
CA GLY A 37 12.43 32.13 -7.45
C GLY A 37 13.49 31.33 -8.21
N SER A 38 13.91 30.20 -7.65
CA SER A 38 14.83 29.28 -8.33
C SER A 38 14.16 28.72 -9.60
N LYS A 39 14.92 28.69 -10.70
CA LYS A 39 14.44 28.16 -11.99
C LYS A 39 14.95 26.74 -12.27
N ARG A 40 15.94 26.26 -11.50
CA ARG A 40 16.63 24.99 -11.73
C ARG A 40 15.93 23.83 -11.01
N HIS A 41 14.67 23.62 -11.33
CA HIS A 41 13.88 22.48 -10.84
C HIS A 41 13.78 21.39 -11.90
N ARG A 42 13.57 20.14 -11.48
CA ARG A 42 13.39 19.01 -12.41
C ARG A 42 12.12 19.23 -13.23
N LEU A 43 12.21 19.09 -14.54
CA LEU A 43 11.07 19.29 -15.43
C LEU A 43 9.94 18.30 -15.15
N THR A 44 8.69 18.71 -15.23
CA THR A 44 7.50 17.83 -15.11
C THR A 44 6.86 17.58 -16.47
N THR A 45 5.84 16.73 -16.53
CA THR A 45 5.08 16.45 -17.76
C THR A 45 4.31 17.66 -18.30
N LYS A 46 4.14 18.72 -17.51
CA LYS A 46 3.39 19.93 -17.87
C LYS A 46 4.29 21.07 -18.35
N GLN A 47 5.60 20.87 -18.35
CA GLN A 47 6.59 21.85 -18.78
C GLN A 47 7.19 21.44 -20.13
N GLY A 48 7.92 22.35 -20.78
CA GLY A 48 8.57 22.08 -22.07
C GLY A 48 7.69 22.36 -23.28
N ASN A 49 8.20 22.03 -24.47
CA ASN A 49 7.50 22.21 -25.74
C ASN A 49 6.64 20.96 -26.07
N LYS A 50 5.82 21.05 -27.14
CA LYS A 50 4.97 19.95 -27.65
C LYS A 50 5.71 18.64 -27.91
N ASN A 51 7.00 18.70 -28.23
CA ASN A 51 7.84 17.53 -28.50
C ASN A 51 8.49 16.94 -27.23
N TYR A 52 8.37 17.62 -26.09
CA TYR A 52 8.91 17.13 -24.83
C TYR A 52 7.96 16.08 -24.24
N TYR A 53 8.37 14.82 -24.33
CA TYR A 53 7.70 13.70 -23.67
C TYR A 53 8.58 13.17 -22.53
N LYS A 54 8.05 13.19 -21.30
CA LYS A 54 8.75 12.67 -20.11
C LYS A 54 8.26 11.28 -19.66
N GLY A 55 6.97 11.00 -19.82
CA GLY A 55 6.32 9.80 -19.29
C GLY A 55 6.09 9.84 -17.76
N THR A 56 5.38 8.82 -17.26
CA THR A 56 4.95 8.68 -15.85
C THR A 56 5.19 7.27 -15.28
N GLY A 57 5.94 6.41 -15.99
CA GLY A 57 6.16 5.02 -15.59
C GLY A 57 4.92 4.12 -15.72
N SER A 58 3.86 4.58 -16.39
CA SER A 58 2.63 3.83 -16.58
C SER A 58 2.65 2.88 -17.79
N SER A 59 3.43 3.22 -18.81
CA SER A 59 3.43 2.57 -20.12
C SER A 59 4.74 1.80 -20.34
N GLY A 60 4.71 0.84 -21.27
CA GLY A 60 5.80 -0.13 -21.52
C GLY A 60 5.29 -1.53 -21.87
N ILE A 61 4.01 -1.62 -22.24
CA ILE A 61 3.24 -2.85 -22.40
C ILE A 61 3.34 -3.35 -23.85
N GLY A 62 3.31 -2.42 -24.81
CA GLY A 62 3.29 -2.66 -26.24
C GLY A 62 4.42 -1.96 -27.00
N THR A 63 4.27 -1.90 -28.32
CA THR A 63 5.24 -1.32 -29.26
C THR A 63 4.60 -0.23 -30.11
N LEU A 64 5.43 0.71 -30.58
CA LEU A 64 5.05 1.69 -31.60
C LEU A 64 5.38 1.13 -32.97
N ASP A 65 4.43 1.19 -33.89
CA ASP A 65 4.69 0.93 -35.31
C ASP A 65 5.40 2.14 -35.96
N THR A 66 6.02 1.91 -37.11
CA THR A 66 6.65 2.90 -38.00
C THR A 66 5.72 4.09 -38.31
N ARG A 67 4.40 3.86 -38.32
CA ARG A 67 3.36 4.88 -38.55
C ARG A 67 2.94 5.63 -37.27
N GLY A 68 3.58 5.39 -36.13
CA GLY A 68 3.27 6.02 -34.85
C GLY A 68 2.02 5.46 -34.13
N ARG A 69 1.52 4.29 -34.55
CA ARG A 69 0.40 3.61 -33.88
C ARG A 69 0.91 2.75 -32.73
N TYR A 70 0.15 2.67 -31.64
CA TYR A 70 0.51 1.82 -30.49
C TYR A 70 -0.20 0.47 -30.56
N HIS A 71 0.57 -0.62 -30.50
CA HIS A 71 0.08 -1.99 -30.48
C HIS A 71 0.32 -2.61 -29.10
N ILE A 72 -0.74 -2.98 -28.40
CA ILE A 72 -0.67 -3.55 -27.04
C ILE A 72 -0.28 -5.03 -27.13
N ASN A 73 0.72 -5.45 -26.35
CA ASN A 73 0.96 -6.86 -26.08
C ASN A 73 0.24 -7.24 -24.77
N TRP A 74 -0.80 -8.09 -24.88
CA TRP A 74 -1.64 -8.49 -23.76
C TRP A 74 -0.89 -9.36 -22.73
N ASP A 75 0.16 -10.07 -23.12
CA ASP A 75 0.99 -10.86 -22.20
C ASP A 75 1.75 -9.98 -21.19
N LYS A 76 1.95 -8.70 -21.51
CA LYS A 76 2.61 -7.72 -20.65
C LYS A 76 1.63 -6.83 -19.89
N VAL A 77 0.32 -6.98 -20.10
CA VAL A 77 -0.70 -6.21 -19.40
C VAL A 77 -0.81 -6.73 -17.97
N ARG A 78 -0.60 -5.86 -16.99
CA ARG A 78 -0.72 -6.21 -15.57
C ARG A 78 -2.18 -6.46 -15.20
N THR A 79 -2.48 -7.62 -14.65
CA THR A 79 -3.80 -7.99 -14.09
C THR A 79 -3.73 -8.14 -12.58
N TYR A 80 -4.78 -7.74 -11.87
CA TYR A 80 -4.92 -7.96 -10.44
C TYR A 80 -5.93 -9.09 -10.21
N VAL A 81 -5.42 -10.30 -9.92
CA VAL A 81 -6.25 -11.49 -9.75
C VAL A 81 -6.94 -11.46 -8.39
N VAL A 82 -8.26 -11.55 -8.38
CA VAL A 82 -9.06 -11.59 -7.15
C VAL A 82 -9.30 -13.05 -6.77
N PRO A 83 -9.01 -13.48 -5.53
CA PRO A 83 -9.25 -14.86 -5.11
C PRO A 83 -10.75 -15.18 -5.08
N ALA A 84 -11.11 -16.42 -5.44
CA ALA A 84 -12.48 -16.90 -5.36
C ALA A 84 -12.96 -16.91 -3.89
N GLY A 85 -14.22 -16.51 -3.65
CA GLY A 85 -14.83 -16.53 -2.31
C GLY A 85 -14.45 -15.37 -1.38
N LEU A 86 -13.73 -14.34 -1.86
CA LEU A 86 -13.36 -13.18 -1.04
C LEU A 86 -14.57 -12.47 -0.41
N ASN A 87 -15.69 -12.44 -1.15
CA ASN A 87 -16.96 -11.87 -0.71
C ASN A 87 -17.64 -12.66 0.43
N VAL A 88 -17.30 -13.94 0.59
CA VAL A 88 -17.86 -14.82 1.63
C VAL A 88 -16.91 -14.94 2.82
N SER A 89 -15.65 -14.53 2.67
CA SER A 89 -14.65 -14.66 3.72
C SER A 89 -15.04 -13.90 5.01
N THR A 90 -14.86 -14.55 6.15
CA THR A 90 -15.08 -13.96 7.48
C THR A 90 -13.92 -13.07 7.92
N LEU A 91 -12.74 -13.23 7.29
CA LEU A 91 -11.52 -12.49 7.60
C LEU A 91 -11.71 -10.98 7.38
N LYS A 92 -11.23 -10.18 8.33
CA LYS A 92 -11.31 -8.71 8.33
C LYS A 92 -9.89 -8.11 8.34
N PRO A 93 -9.72 -6.87 7.86
CA PRO A 93 -8.41 -6.22 7.82
C PRO A 93 -7.83 -5.94 9.22
N LEU A 94 -8.65 -5.93 10.26
CA LEU A 94 -8.26 -5.64 11.63
C LEU A 94 -8.77 -6.74 12.56
N VAL A 95 -8.01 -6.96 13.64
CA VAL A 95 -8.36 -7.84 14.75
C VAL A 95 -8.93 -6.99 15.90
N SER A 96 -9.74 -7.59 16.77
CA SER A 96 -10.24 -6.94 17.97
C SER A 96 -9.09 -6.53 18.90
N PRO A 97 -9.09 -5.32 19.48
CA PRO A 97 -8.09 -4.92 20.47
C PRO A 97 -8.08 -5.79 21.74
N LYS A 98 -9.18 -6.51 22.00
CA LYS A 98 -9.30 -7.45 23.13
C LYS A 98 -8.67 -8.80 22.85
N SER A 99 -8.33 -9.10 21.59
CA SER A 99 -7.69 -10.36 21.25
C SER A 99 -6.27 -10.40 21.82
N PRO A 100 -5.88 -11.51 22.47
CA PRO A 100 -4.54 -11.67 23.03
C PRO A 100 -3.51 -11.76 21.91
N LYS A 101 -2.26 -11.35 22.22
CA LYS A 101 -1.15 -11.47 21.29
C LYS A 101 -0.57 -12.88 21.35
N PHE A 102 -0.73 -13.61 20.26
CA PHE A 102 -0.14 -14.94 20.08
C PHE A 102 1.32 -14.85 19.63
N ILE A 103 2.21 -15.63 20.25
CA ILE A 103 3.65 -15.67 19.95
C ILE A 103 4.08 -17.12 19.69
N GLN A 104 4.73 -17.35 18.54
CA GLN A 104 5.35 -18.64 18.24
C GLN A 104 6.86 -18.56 18.49
N LYS A 105 7.40 -19.52 19.26
CA LYS A 105 8.83 -19.65 19.55
C LYS A 105 9.36 -20.94 18.93
N VAL A 106 10.46 -20.84 18.17
CA VAL A 106 11.09 -21.97 17.51
C VAL A 106 12.43 -22.25 18.18
N GLU A 107 12.63 -23.48 18.65
CA GLU A 107 13.84 -23.89 19.39
C GLU A 107 14.49 -25.11 18.74
N GLY A 108 15.81 -25.11 18.65
CA GLY A 108 16.57 -26.22 18.04
C GLY A 108 16.61 -26.24 16.52
N TYR A 109 16.28 -25.13 15.88
CA TYR A 109 16.37 -24.95 14.44
C TYR A 109 17.28 -23.77 14.11
N ASP A 110 18.27 -23.98 13.25
CA ASP A 110 19.32 -23.00 12.97
C ASP A 110 18.77 -21.67 12.38
N ASP A 111 17.74 -21.75 11.52
CA ASP A 111 17.12 -20.59 10.84
C ASP A 111 15.66 -20.35 11.28
N GLY A 112 15.28 -20.85 12.46
CA GLY A 112 13.93 -20.72 13.01
C GLY A 112 12.84 -21.16 12.03
N PHE A 113 11.89 -20.25 11.73
CA PHE A 113 10.76 -20.50 10.81
C PHE A 113 11.14 -20.77 9.36
N LYS A 114 12.32 -20.32 8.91
CA LYS A 114 12.79 -20.55 7.53
C LYS A 114 13.59 -21.85 7.40
N SER A 115 13.83 -22.54 8.51
CA SER A 115 14.67 -23.72 8.49
C SER A 115 14.04 -24.85 7.65
N PRO A 116 14.82 -25.50 6.77
CA PRO A 116 14.30 -26.59 5.94
C PRO A 116 13.95 -27.82 6.78
N GLN A 117 14.65 -28.02 7.90
CA GLN A 117 14.37 -29.11 8.85
C GLN A 117 12.99 -28.96 9.48
N LEU A 118 12.58 -27.74 9.87
CA LEU A 118 11.25 -27.49 10.42
C LEU A 118 10.16 -27.76 9.38
N ALA A 119 10.35 -27.33 8.13
CA ALA A 119 9.40 -27.60 7.06
C ALA A 119 9.23 -29.12 6.82
N LEU A 120 10.32 -29.89 6.85
CA LEU A 120 10.28 -31.35 6.73
C LEU A 120 9.58 -32.00 7.93
N HIS A 121 9.88 -31.58 9.16
CA HIS A 121 9.21 -32.11 10.34
C HIS A 121 7.72 -31.77 10.35
N SER A 122 7.33 -30.55 9.93
CA SER A 122 5.91 -30.18 9.76
C SER A 122 5.22 -31.07 8.72
N ALA A 123 5.90 -31.39 7.61
CA ALA A 123 5.36 -32.31 6.62
C ALA A 123 5.23 -33.76 7.14
N ILE A 124 6.20 -34.25 7.91
CA ILE A 124 6.13 -35.57 8.56
C ILE A 124 4.97 -35.61 9.55
N ASN A 125 4.85 -34.60 10.42
CA ASN A 125 3.74 -34.49 11.37
C ASN A 125 2.38 -34.47 10.65
N PHE A 126 2.29 -33.78 9.51
CA PHE A 126 1.07 -33.77 8.69
C PHE A 126 0.76 -35.14 8.06
N ILE A 127 1.77 -35.93 7.69
CA ILE A 127 1.57 -37.29 7.16
C ILE A 127 1.11 -38.24 8.27
N GLU A 128 1.70 -38.13 9.45
CA GLU A 128 1.42 -39.00 10.59
C GLU A 128 0.06 -38.68 11.23
N ASN A 129 -0.23 -37.39 11.47
CA ASN A 129 -1.41 -36.94 12.22
C ASN A 129 -2.53 -36.42 11.30
N GLY A 130 -2.24 -36.16 10.02
CA GLY A 130 -3.20 -35.61 9.07
C GLY A 130 -3.39 -34.09 9.15
N SER A 131 -4.46 -33.60 8.53
CA SER A 131 -4.82 -32.18 8.52
C SER A 131 -5.63 -31.74 9.74
N SER A 132 -5.74 -32.57 10.78
CA SER A 132 -6.43 -32.18 12.00
C SER A 132 -5.74 -30.94 12.54
N MET A 133 -6.46 -29.82 12.53
CA MET A 133 -6.10 -28.70 13.38
C MET A 133 -6.22 -29.27 14.79
N GLU A 134 -5.09 -29.58 15.43
CA GLU A 134 -5.09 -29.64 16.88
C GLU A 134 -5.52 -28.25 17.32
N ASP A 135 -6.76 -28.13 17.78
CA ASP A 135 -7.26 -26.91 18.37
C ASP A 135 -6.45 -26.69 19.64
N LEU A 136 -5.33 -25.98 19.50
CA LEU A 136 -4.47 -25.61 20.61
C LEU A 136 -5.27 -24.66 21.50
N ASP A 137 -5.53 -25.09 22.74
CA ASP A 137 -6.12 -24.24 23.75
C ASP A 137 -5.13 -23.13 24.15
N LEU A 138 -5.24 -22.00 23.45
CA LEU A 138 -4.35 -20.84 23.58
C LEU A 138 -4.26 -20.29 25.01
N GLU A 139 -5.34 -20.46 25.78
CA GLU A 139 -5.40 -20.04 27.19
C GLU A 139 -4.51 -20.90 28.09
N GLU A 140 -4.45 -22.21 27.84
CA GLU A 140 -3.64 -23.15 28.62
C GLU A 140 -2.14 -22.94 28.37
N ILE A 141 -1.76 -22.71 27.10
CA ILE A 141 -0.36 -22.47 26.71
C ILE A 141 0.11 -21.03 26.99
N GLY A 142 -0.75 -20.18 27.57
CA GLY A 142 -0.41 -18.78 27.87
C GLY A 142 -0.09 -17.95 26.63
N TYR A 143 -0.72 -18.25 25.49
CA TYR A 143 -0.53 -17.59 24.19
C TYR A 143 0.89 -17.68 23.61
N VAL A 144 1.70 -18.63 24.07
CA VAL A 144 3.04 -18.90 23.55
C VAL A 144 3.14 -20.34 23.06
N GLU A 145 3.09 -20.52 21.74
CA GLU A 145 3.32 -21.84 21.12
C GLU A 145 4.83 -22.08 20.99
N LYS A 146 5.30 -23.20 21.54
CA LYS A 146 6.70 -23.62 21.42
C LYS A 146 6.82 -24.74 20.39
N ILE A 147 7.61 -24.50 19.35
CA ILE A 147 7.95 -25.45 18.31
C ILE A 147 9.39 -25.90 18.55
N THR A 148 9.54 -27.06 19.17
CA THR A 148 10.86 -27.60 19.53
C THR A 148 11.29 -28.70 18.55
N ASN A 149 12.60 -28.79 18.30
CA ASN A 149 13.16 -29.84 17.45
C ASN A 149 13.00 -31.21 18.14
N PRO A 150 12.51 -32.26 17.43
CA PRO A 150 12.37 -33.60 18.00
C PRO A 150 13.66 -34.16 18.60
N LYS A 151 14.83 -33.76 18.09
CA LYS A 151 16.13 -34.17 18.65
C LYS A 151 16.38 -33.57 20.04
N LEU A 152 15.93 -32.34 20.28
CA LEU A 152 16.03 -31.70 21.59
C LEU A 152 15.03 -32.32 22.59
N GLN A 153 13.79 -32.54 22.16
CA GLN A 153 12.75 -33.19 22.99
C GLN A 153 13.20 -34.58 23.50
N LYS A 154 13.83 -35.38 22.62
CA LYS A 154 14.40 -36.69 22.99
C LYS A 154 15.52 -36.58 24.03
N LYS A 155 16.29 -35.50 24.03
CA LYS A 155 17.37 -35.28 25.00
C LYS A 155 16.82 -34.90 26.38
N GLU A 156 15.78 -34.07 26.43
CA GLU A 156 15.15 -33.64 27.67
C GLU A 156 14.49 -34.82 28.40
N THR A 157 13.69 -35.62 27.69
CA THR A 157 13.04 -36.83 28.22
C THR A 157 14.03 -37.85 28.80
N THR A 158 15.14 -38.12 28.10
CA THR A 158 16.15 -39.07 28.59
C THR A 158 16.84 -38.58 29.88
N THR A 159 16.88 -37.27 30.15
CA THR A 159 17.55 -36.72 31.35
C THR A 159 16.63 -36.76 32.58
N GLU A 160 15.30 -36.79 32.40
CA GLU A 160 14.33 -36.84 33.51
C GLU A 160 14.11 -38.26 34.06
N ASP A 161 14.43 -39.30 33.28
CA ASP A 161 14.29 -40.71 33.68
C ASP A 161 15.51 -41.27 34.46
N ASP A 162 16.61 -40.51 34.52
CA ASP A 162 17.88 -40.90 35.17
C ASP A 162 18.06 -40.31 36.59
N ASP A 163 17.09 -39.55 37.12
CA ASP A 163 17.02 -39.00 38.49
C ASP A 163 15.93 -39.69 39.36
#